data_AF-A0A292IGX8-F1
#
_entry.id   AF-A0A292IGX8-F1
#
_cell.length_a   1.000
_cell.length_b   1.000
_cell.length_c   1.000
_cell.angle_alpha   90.00
_cell.angle_beta   90.00
_cell.angle_gamma   90.00
#
_symmetry.space_group_name_H-M   'P 1'
#
loop_
_entity.id
_entity.type
_entity.pdbx_description
1 polymer ?
#
loop_
_entity_poly.entity_id
_entity_poly.type
_entity_poly.pdbx_seq_one_letter_code
_entity_poly.pdbx_strand_id
1 'polypeptide(L)'
;MVEGKTDTQKLQKLFHVKTIETNGSDLKKTTINRIIQAARHNGIILFLDPDYQGKKIRNRLRAVLSTYKECFINPFDIKNGQRKNGIAEADDEAVIHAFANYLQTYDCTNASLTWQEYLGLQLNNKNKRLFLCDQLKIEYFNHKQLFKQLNLLNYNWLTLKKILKDHD
;
A
#
# COMPACT_ATOMS: atom_id res chain seq x y z
N MET A 1 -6.08 -1.40 10.01
CA MET A 1 -6.99 -0.25 9.95
C MET A 1 -7.83 -0.42 8.70
N VAL A 2 -9.13 -0.23 8.83
CA VAL A 2 -10.13 -0.41 7.77
C VAL A 2 -11.13 0.75 7.77
N GLU A 3 -11.94 0.89 6.72
CA GLU A 3 -12.91 1.98 6.60
C GLU A 3 -14.16 1.72 7.45
N GLY A 4 -14.69 0.50 7.40
CA GLY A 4 -15.98 0.14 7.99
C GLY A 4 -16.00 -1.10 8.87
N LYS A 5 -17.16 -1.32 9.49
CA LYS A 5 -17.44 -2.46 10.39
C LYS A 5 -17.49 -3.81 9.66
N THR A 6 -17.98 -3.81 8.43
CA THR A 6 -18.04 -5.02 7.59
C THR A 6 -16.65 -5.55 7.30
N ASP A 7 -15.69 -4.66 7.02
CA ASP A 7 -14.28 -5.01 6.84
C ASP A 7 -13.68 -5.58 8.13
N THR A 8 -14.00 -4.97 9.28
CA THR A 8 -13.59 -5.48 10.59
C THR A 8 -14.06 -6.93 10.80
N GLN A 9 -15.35 -7.20 10.56
CA GLN A 9 -15.92 -8.54 10.73
C GLN A 9 -15.25 -9.56 9.80
N LYS A 10 -15.04 -9.18 8.54
CA LYS A 10 -14.35 -10.01 7.54
C LYS A 10 -12.93 -10.36 8.00
N LEU A 11 -12.15 -9.36 8.42
CA LEU A 11 -10.78 -9.58 8.86
C LEU A 11 -10.69 -10.39 10.15
N GLN A 12 -11.57 -10.16 11.12
CA GLN A 12 -11.60 -10.91 12.37
C GLN A 12 -12.04 -12.36 12.18
N LYS A 13 -12.84 -12.65 11.15
CA LYS A 13 -13.18 -14.03 10.75
C LYS A 13 -11.96 -14.77 10.20
N LEU A 14 -11.11 -14.07 9.44
CA LEU A 14 -9.96 -14.68 8.75
C LEU A 14 -8.68 -14.70 9.59
N PHE A 15 -8.50 -13.74 10.48
CA PHE A 15 -7.27 -13.54 11.23
C PHE A 15 -7.53 -13.16 12.68
N HIS A 16 -6.61 -13.53 13.57
CA HIS A 16 -6.63 -13.04 14.95
C HIS A 16 -6.06 -11.61 15.02
N VAL A 17 -6.89 -10.61 14.69
CA VAL A 17 -6.48 -9.21 14.57
C VAL A 17 -7.38 -8.24 15.33
N LYS A 18 -6.79 -7.14 15.80
CA LYS A 18 -7.52 -5.95 16.26
C LYS A 18 -7.59 -4.95 15.11
N THR A 19 -8.76 -4.36 14.90
CA THR A 19 -8.98 -3.36 13.86
C THR A 19 -9.21 -1.98 14.46
N ILE A 20 -8.93 -0.95 13.66
CA ILE A 20 -9.27 0.44 13.92
C ILE A 20 -10.07 0.88 12.69
N GLU A 21 -11.28 1.37 12.92
CA GLU A 21 -12.22 1.82 11.89
C GLU A 21 -12.16 3.33 11.73
N THR A 22 -12.27 3.84 10.50
CA THR A 22 -12.28 5.29 10.23
C THR A 22 -13.67 5.91 10.12
N ASN A 23 -14.75 5.12 10.16
CA ASN A 23 -16.15 5.57 10.06
C ASN A 23 -16.38 6.52 8.87
N GLY A 24 -15.80 6.17 7.71
CA GLY A 24 -15.86 6.95 6.47
C GLY A 24 -14.69 7.94 6.27
N SER A 25 -14.93 8.98 5.47
CA SER A 25 -13.89 9.86 4.92
C SER A 25 -13.35 10.93 5.88
N ASP A 26 -14.06 11.19 6.98
CA ASP A 26 -13.70 12.27 7.91
C ASP A 26 -12.88 11.74 9.09
N LEU A 27 -11.57 11.60 8.88
CA LEU A 27 -10.65 11.20 9.96
C LEU A 27 -10.57 12.28 11.03
N LYS A 28 -11.22 12.01 12.17
CA LYS A 28 -11.09 12.78 13.40
C LYS A 28 -9.64 12.71 13.90
N LYS A 29 -9.14 13.80 14.48
CA LYS A 29 -7.80 13.87 15.10
C LYS A 29 -7.58 12.76 16.13
N THR A 30 -8.62 12.42 16.89
CA THR A 30 -8.59 11.33 17.88
C THR A 30 -8.28 9.97 17.23
N THR A 31 -8.91 9.67 16.09
CA THR A 31 -8.64 8.44 15.31
C THR A 31 -7.21 8.43 14.75
N ILE A 32 -6.75 9.56 14.21
CA ILE A 32 -5.37 9.71 13.72
C ILE A 32 -4.36 9.43 14.85
N ASN A 33 -4.56 10.02 16.03
CA ASN A 33 -3.67 9.81 17.17
C ASN A 33 -3.65 8.35 17.62
N ARG A 34 -4.81 7.67 17.63
CA ARG A 34 -4.88 6.22 17.91
C ARG A 34 -4.11 5.40 16.88
N ILE A 35 -4.20 5.76 15.60
CA ILE A 35 -3.46 5.11 14.50
C ILE A 35 -1.96 5.33 14.67
N ILE A 36 -1.50 6.54 14.96
CA ILE A 36 -0.08 6.86 15.21
C ILE A 36 0.44 6.05 16.41
N GLN A 37 -0.32 6.00 17.50
CA GLN A 37 0.06 5.24 18.68
C GLN A 37 0.13 3.73 18.37
N ALA A 38 -0.85 3.18 17.66
CA ALA A 38 -0.83 1.79 17.24
C ALA A 38 0.38 1.47 16.35
N ALA A 39 0.68 2.33 15.38
CA ALA A 39 1.84 2.19 14.50
C ALA A 39 3.16 2.13 15.29
N ARG A 40 3.31 2.97 16.31
CA ARG A 40 4.52 3.02 17.16
C ARG A 40 4.70 1.80 18.06
N HIS A 41 3.62 1.30 18.67
CA HIS A 41 3.73 0.25 19.69
C HIS A 41 3.57 -1.17 19.14
N ASN A 42 2.66 -1.36 18.17
CA ASN A 42 2.26 -2.68 17.70
C ASN A 42 2.49 -2.87 16.18
N GLY A 43 2.88 -1.80 15.48
CA GLY A 43 2.77 -1.73 14.04
C GLY A 43 1.32 -1.54 13.57
N ILE A 44 1.15 -1.11 12.33
CA ILE A 44 -0.17 -0.96 11.72
C ILE A 44 -0.14 -1.40 10.26
N ILE A 45 -1.20 -2.08 9.83
CA ILE A 45 -1.48 -2.35 8.42
C ILE A 45 -2.65 -1.46 8.01
N LEU A 46 -2.43 -0.62 7.00
CA LEU A 46 -3.48 0.14 6.32
C LEU A 46 -4.07 -0.77 5.24
N PHE A 47 -5.33 -1.16 5.42
CA PHE A 47 -6.06 -1.96 4.44
C PHE A 47 -7.36 -1.22 4.15
N LEU A 48 -7.35 -0.49 3.05
CA LEU A 48 -8.41 0.42 2.64
C LEU A 48 -8.79 0.12 1.21
N ASP A 49 -10.03 0.44 0.87
CA ASP A 49 -10.56 0.23 -0.47
C ASP A 49 -9.81 1.08 -1.52
N PRO A 50 -9.77 0.62 -2.79
CA PRO A 50 -9.08 1.30 -3.88
C PRO A 50 -9.87 2.51 -4.43
N ASP A 51 -10.87 3.00 -3.70
CA ASP A 51 -11.76 4.08 -4.13
C ASP A 51 -11.18 5.48 -3.78
N TYR A 52 -11.94 6.53 -4.08
CA TYR A 52 -11.51 7.89 -3.80
C TYR A 52 -11.36 8.16 -2.31
N GLN A 53 -12.25 7.61 -1.47
CA GLN A 53 -12.21 7.87 -0.02
C GLN A 53 -11.05 7.13 0.64
N GLY A 54 -10.86 5.86 0.34
CA GLY A 54 -9.71 5.08 0.76
C GLY A 54 -8.39 5.73 0.37
N LYS A 55 -8.28 6.26 -0.87
CA LYS A 55 -7.09 7.01 -1.31
C LYS A 55 -6.88 8.30 -0.51
N LYS A 56 -7.94 9.07 -0.24
CA LYS A 56 -7.87 10.31 0.54
C LYS A 56 -7.40 10.04 1.97
N ILE A 57 -7.96 9.02 2.61
CA ILE A 57 -7.57 8.58 3.96
C ILE A 57 -6.12 8.13 3.98
N ARG A 58 -5.73 7.28 3.03
CA ARG A 58 -4.36 6.76 2.88
C ARG A 58 -3.36 7.90 2.77
N ASN A 59 -3.58 8.85 1.86
CA ASN A 59 -2.69 10.01 1.69
C ASN A 59 -2.53 10.83 2.98
N ARG A 60 -3.62 11.03 3.74
CA ARG A 60 -3.57 11.76 5.01
C ARG A 60 -2.74 11.02 6.06
N LEU A 61 -2.81 9.69 6.10
CA LEU A 61 -2.05 8.86 7.04
C LEU A 61 -0.57 8.72 6.66
N ARG A 62 -0.26 8.57 5.37
CA ARG A 62 1.11 8.57 4.85
C ARG A 62 1.89 9.83 5.25
N ALA A 63 1.20 10.96 5.42
CA ALA A 63 1.80 12.22 5.84
C ALA A 63 2.16 12.29 7.34
N VAL A 64 1.60 11.41 8.17
CA VAL A 64 1.76 11.48 9.65
C VAL A 64 2.37 10.21 10.25
N LEU A 65 2.41 9.11 9.51
CA LEU A 65 2.99 7.84 9.95
C LEU A 65 4.45 7.74 9.52
N SER A 66 5.32 7.37 10.47
CA SER A 66 6.75 7.16 10.19
C SER A 66 7.01 5.78 9.58
N THR A 67 6.49 4.74 10.22
CA THR A 67 6.62 3.35 9.77
C THR A 67 5.25 2.69 9.80
N TYR A 68 4.85 2.09 8.69
CA TYR A 68 3.54 1.43 8.56
C TYR A 68 3.60 0.39 7.44
N LYS A 69 2.64 -0.52 7.44
CA LYS A 69 2.42 -1.44 6.33
C LYS A 69 1.19 -1.03 5.55
N GLU A 70 1.16 -1.28 4.26
CA GLU A 70 -0.05 -1.21 3.45
C GLU A 70 -0.31 -2.52 2.75
N CYS A 71 -1.58 -2.88 2.67
CA CYS A 71 -2.05 -3.99 1.86
C CYS A 71 -3.11 -3.48 0.88
N PHE A 72 -3.23 -4.13 -0.26
CA PHE A 72 -4.30 -3.87 -1.22
C PHE A 72 -4.75 -5.18 -1.87
N ILE A 73 -6.00 -5.20 -2.33
CA ILE A 73 -6.54 -6.30 -3.13
C ILE A 73 -6.35 -5.90 -4.58
N ASN A 74 -5.66 -6.74 -5.35
CA ASN A 74 -5.54 -6.53 -6.79
C ASN A 74 -6.88 -6.91 -7.45
N PRO A 75 -7.50 -6.02 -8.26
CA PRO A 75 -8.75 -6.33 -8.95
C PRO A 75 -8.69 -7.59 -9.82
N PHE A 76 -7.51 -7.96 -10.33
CA PHE A 76 -7.32 -9.18 -11.13
C PHE A 76 -7.39 -10.48 -10.30
N ASP A 77 -7.25 -10.40 -8.97
CA ASP A 77 -7.29 -11.57 -8.08
C ASP A 77 -8.72 -11.92 -7.64
N ILE A 78 -9.74 -11.18 -8.09
CA ILE A 78 -11.14 -11.40 -7.74
C ILE A 78 -11.76 -12.40 -8.73
N LYS A 79 -12.07 -13.62 -8.26
CA LYS A 79 -12.46 -14.80 -9.05
C LYS A 79 -13.62 -14.61 -10.03
N ASN A 80 -14.50 -13.64 -9.82
CA ASN A 80 -15.75 -13.54 -10.56
C ASN A 80 -15.83 -12.41 -11.59
N GLY A 81 -14.75 -11.66 -11.87
CA GLY A 81 -14.78 -10.53 -12.82
C GLY A 81 -15.75 -9.40 -12.45
N GLN A 82 -16.55 -9.58 -11.42
CA GLN A 82 -17.32 -8.54 -10.75
C GLN A 82 -16.31 -7.64 -10.07
N ARG A 83 -16.33 -6.35 -10.45
CA ARG A 83 -15.63 -5.26 -9.75
C ARG A 83 -16.20 -5.11 -8.34
N LYS A 84 -15.88 -6.06 -7.46
CA LYS A 84 -16.16 -5.99 -6.04
C LYS A 84 -15.10 -5.08 -5.46
N ASN A 85 -15.43 -3.80 -5.38
CA ASN A 85 -14.52 -2.74 -5.01
C ASN A 85 -14.52 -2.56 -3.49
N GLY A 86 -14.12 -3.59 -2.74
CA GLY A 86 -14.02 -3.45 -1.30
C GLY A 86 -13.55 -4.72 -0.57
N ILE A 87 -13.02 -4.53 0.64
CA ILE A 87 -12.54 -5.62 1.49
C ILE A 87 -13.69 -6.54 1.91
N ALA A 88 -14.87 -5.97 2.21
CA ALA A 88 -16.04 -6.72 2.61
C ALA A 88 -16.57 -7.65 1.51
N GLU A 89 -16.56 -7.20 0.26
CA GLU A 89 -17.07 -7.98 -0.88
C GLU A 89 -16.07 -9.01 -1.41
N ALA A 90 -14.77 -8.82 -1.17
CA ALA A 90 -13.72 -9.73 -1.63
C ALA A 90 -13.89 -11.14 -1.06
N ASP A 91 -13.54 -12.15 -1.86
CA ASP A 91 -13.57 -13.55 -1.42
C ASP A 91 -12.51 -13.78 -0.32
N ASP A 92 -12.78 -14.70 0.62
CA ASP A 92 -11.89 -14.98 1.76
C ASP A 92 -10.45 -15.30 1.28
N GLU A 93 -10.33 -16.08 0.21
CA GLU A 93 -9.05 -16.42 -0.42
C GLU A 93 -8.34 -15.20 -1.03
N ALA A 94 -9.08 -14.26 -1.63
CA ALA A 94 -8.49 -13.06 -2.21
C ALA A 94 -7.90 -12.16 -1.14
N VAL A 95 -8.54 -12.07 0.04
CA VAL A 95 -8.00 -11.34 1.19
C VAL A 95 -6.72 -12.01 1.70
N ILE A 96 -6.70 -13.33 1.86
CA ILE A 96 -5.50 -14.06 2.29
C ILE A 96 -4.36 -13.89 1.28
N HIS A 97 -4.67 -14.02 -0.01
CA HIS A 97 -3.72 -13.79 -1.09
C HIS A 97 -3.16 -12.36 -1.08
N ALA A 98 -4.01 -11.37 -0.80
CA ALA A 98 -3.62 -9.96 -0.67
C ALA A 98 -2.53 -9.79 0.41
N PHE A 99 -2.77 -10.30 1.62
CA PHE A 99 -1.80 -10.21 2.72
C PHE A 99 -0.50 -10.97 2.43
N ALA A 100 -0.55 -12.06 1.66
CA ALA A 100 0.64 -12.83 1.30
C ALA A 100 1.50 -12.15 0.22
N ASN A 101 0.88 -11.43 -0.72
CA ASN A 101 1.56 -10.97 -1.95
C ASN A 101 1.70 -9.47 -2.11
N TYR A 102 0.83 -8.69 -1.46
CA TYR A 102 0.70 -7.24 -1.68
C TYR A 102 0.84 -6.44 -0.37
N LEU A 103 1.28 -7.10 0.70
CA LEU A 103 1.62 -6.45 1.95
C LEU A 103 3.02 -5.85 1.86
N GLN A 104 3.08 -4.52 1.89
CA GLN A 104 4.32 -3.76 1.78
C GLN A 104 4.61 -2.98 3.05
N THR A 105 5.89 -2.81 3.37
CA THR A 105 6.34 -2.04 4.54
C THR A 105 6.96 -0.72 4.07
N TYR A 106 6.48 0.38 4.65
CA TYR A 106 6.94 1.73 4.36
C TYR A 106 7.61 2.30 5.61
N ASP A 107 8.77 2.91 5.43
CA ASP A 107 9.50 3.61 6.48
C ASP A 107 10.09 4.93 5.96
N CYS A 108 9.73 6.03 6.62
CA CYS A 108 10.19 7.37 6.23
C CYS A 108 11.66 7.66 6.55
N THR A 109 12.33 6.80 7.31
CA THR A 109 13.75 6.91 7.63
C THR A 109 14.65 6.29 6.56
N ASN A 110 14.08 5.52 5.64
CA ASN A 110 14.82 4.91 4.55
C ASN A 110 15.33 5.96 3.55
N ALA A 111 16.60 5.84 3.19
CA ALA A 111 17.26 6.58 2.12
C ALA A 111 18.03 5.59 1.23
N SER A 112 17.33 4.55 0.76
CA SER A 112 17.90 3.42 0.03
C SER A 112 18.32 3.73 -1.40
N LEU A 113 17.88 4.86 -1.94
CA LEU A 113 18.11 5.26 -3.33
C LEU A 113 18.36 6.76 -3.43
N THR A 114 19.53 7.13 -3.94
CA THR A 114 19.85 8.52 -4.25
C THR A 114 19.13 9.01 -5.52
N TRP A 115 18.99 10.33 -5.68
CA TRP A 115 18.38 10.89 -6.88
C TRP A 115 19.19 10.57 -8.15
N GLN A 116 20.53 10.57 -8.06
CA GLN A 116 21.41 10.25 -9.17
C GLN A 116 21.26 8.78 -9.61
N GLU A 117 21.21 7.85 -8.66
CA GLU A 117 20.91 6.44 -8.96
C GLU A 117 19.54 6.31 -9.60
N TYR A 118 18.50 6.94 -9.03
CA TYR A 118 17.16 6.88 -9.62
C TYR A 118 17.10 7.38 -11.08
N LEU A 119 17.80 8.48 -11.40
CA LEU A 119 17.90 8.98 -12.78
C LEU A 119 18.60 7.98 -13.70
N GLY A 120 19.59 7.24 -13.20
CA GLY A 120 20.27 6.17 -13.93
C GLY A 120 19.34 5.01 -14.35
N LEU A 121 18.17 4.85 -13.71
CA LEU A 121 17.18 3.83 -14.08
C LEU A 121 16.36 4.23 -15.31
N GLN A 122 16.49 5.48 -15.78
CA GLN A 122 15.82 6.03 -16.95
C GLN A 122 14.28 5.91 -16.90
N LEU A 123 13.71 6.04 -15.70
CA LEU A 123 12.27 5.94 -15.44
C LEU A 123 11.45 7.16 -15.91
N ASN A 124 11.92 7.92 -16.91
CA ASN A 124 11.16 9.00 -17.55
C ASN A 124 10.04 8.45 -18.45
N ASN A 125 10.23 7.26 -19.00
CA ASN A 125 9.22 6.55 -19.78
C ASN A 125 8.08 6.01 -18.88
N LYS A 126 6.82 6.31 -19.25
CA LYS A 126 5.63 5.83 -18.52
C LYS A 126 5.52 4.29 -18.52
N ASN A 127 5.83 3.64 -19.63
CA ASN A 127 5.72 2.17 -19.76
C ASN A 127 6.73 1.47 -18.86
N LYS A 128 7.98 1.96 -18.81
CA LYS A 128 9.02 1.42 -17.91
C LYS A 128 8.63 1.57 -16.43
N ARG A 129 7.96 2.68 -16.07
CA ARG A 129 7.38 2.85 -14.72
C ARG A 129 6.22 1.91 -14.46
N LEU A 130 5.32 1.71 -15.42
CA LEU A 130 4.19 0.78 -15.27
C LEU A 130 4.71 -0.64 -15.05
N PHE A 131 5.65 -1.10 -15.87
CA PHE A 131 6.31 -2.40 -15.70
C PHE A 131 6.94 -2.53 -14.32
N LEU A 132 7.74 -1.54 -13.89
CA LEU A 132 8.37 -1.59 -12.57
C LEU A 132 7.35 -1.65 -11.43
N CYS A 133 6.28 -0.84 -11.48
CA CYS A 133 5.26 -0.84 -10.44
C CYS A 133 4.52 -2.19 -10.39
N ASP A 134 4.24 -2.79 -11.54
CA ASP A 134 3.64 -4.12 -11.64
C ASP A 134 4.54 -5.21 -11.04
N GLN A 135 5.82 -5.23 -11.40
CA GLN A 135 6.80 -6.19 -10.86
C GLN A 135 6.99 -6.04 -9.35
N LEU A 136 6.99 -4.81 -8.84
CA LEU A 136 7.08 -4.52 -7.41
C LEU A 136 5.75 -4.73 -6.68
N LYS A 137 4.66 -5.02 -7.41
CA LYS A 137 3.30 -5.11 -6.88
C LYS A 137 2.95 -3.87 -6.05
N ILE A 138 3.11 -2.69 -6.64
CA ILE A 138 2.74 -1.40 -6.05
C ILE A 138 1.89 -0.59 -7.02
N GLU A 139 1.19 0.42 -6.50
CA GLU A 139 0.41 1.33 -7.35
C GLU A 139 1.30 2.15 -8.28
N TYR A 140 0.73 2.64 -9.39
CA TYR A 140 1.45 3.54 -10.29
C TYR A 140 1.65 4.91 -9.67
N PHE A 141 2.87 5.42 -9.76
CA PHE A 141 3.24 6.76 -9.34
C PHE A 141 3.86 7.57 -10.50
N ASN A 142 3.70 8.89 -10.44
CA ASN A 142 4.44 9.76 -11.35
C ASN A 142 5.94 9.75 -11.02
N HIS A 143 6.77 10.29 -11.92
CA HIS A 143 8.22 10.16 -11.82
C HIS A 143 8.81 10.62 -10.47
N LYS A 144 8.37 11.75 -9.91
CA LYS A 144 8.89 12.24 -8.61
C LYS A 144 8.28 11.48 -7.42
N GLN A 145 7.02 11.08 -7.53
CA GLN A 145 6.37 10.29 -6.49
C GLN A 145 6.99 8.90 -6.39
N LEU A 146 7.28 8.26 -7.52
CA LEU A 146 7.87 6.92 -7.57
C LEU A 146 9.22 6.90 -6.83
N PHE A 147 10.09 7.88 -7.07
CA PHE A 147 11.35 8.00 -6.32
C PHE A 147 11.16 8.01 -4.80
N LYS A 148 10.18 8.79 -4.31
CA LYS A 148 9.86 8.84 -2.88
C LYS A 148 9.36 7.47 -2.39
N GLN A 149 8.45 6.84 -3.13
CA GLN A 149 7.85 5.56 -2.75
C GLN A 149 8.88 4.43 -2.72
N LEU A 150 9.79 4.38 -3.70
CA LEU A 150 10.87 3.40 -3.73
C LEU A 150 11.79 3.51 -2.50
N ASN A 151 12.09 4.74 -2.07
CA ASN A 151 12.84 4.95 -0.83
C ASN A 151 12.04 4.49 0.40
N LEU A 152 10.76 4.87 0.52
CA LEU A 152 9.93 4.42 1.64
C LEU A 152 9.88 2.88 1.75
N LEU A 153 9.84 2.20 0.60
CA LEU A 153 9.82 0.74 0.47
C LEU A 153 11.21 0.08 0.59
N ASN A 154 12.27 0.86 0.82
CA ASN A 154 13.65 0.40 0.95
C ASN A 154 14.23 -0.29 -0.29
N TYR A 155 13.76 0.06 -1.50
CA TYR A 155 14.35 -0.49 -2.72
C TYR A 155 15.65 0.24 -3.07
N ASN A 156 16.71 -0.54 -3.32
CA ASN A 156 18.01 -0.02 -3.71
C ASN A 156 18.23 -0.11 -5.23
N TRP A 157 19.28 0.59 -5.70
CA TRP A 157 19.66 0.64 -7.10
C TRP A 157 19.86 -0.74 -7.74
N LEU A 158 20.56 -1.67 -7.06
CA LEU A 158 20.90 -2.98 -7.62
C LEU A 158 19.65 -3.82 -7.87
N THR A 159 18.73 -3.86 -6.91
CA THR A 159 17.45 -4.56 -7.03
C THR A 159 16.63 -4.00 -8.18
N LEU A 160 16.49 -2.68 -8.25
CA LEU A 160 15.68 -2.02 -9.29
C LEU A 160 16.29 -2.19 -10.68
N LYS A 161 17.61 -2.06 -10.80
CA LYS A 161 18.32 -2.28 -12.05
C LYS A 161 18.16 -3.73 -12.54
N LYS A 162 18.17 -4.71 -11.64
CA LYS A 162 17.95 -6.12 -12.00
C LYS A 162 16.55 -6.32 -12.59
N ILE A 163 15.52 -5.82 -11.92
CA ILE A 163 14.13 -5.93 -12.41
C ILE A 163 13.96 -5.29 -13.79
N LEU A 164 14.56 -4.11 -13.99
CA LEU A 164 14.42 -3.38 -15.25
C LEU A 164 15.18 -3.98 -16.43
N LYS A 165 16.19 -4.84 -16.19
CA LYS A 165 16.89 -5.54 -17.28
C LYS A 165 15.98 -6.50 -18.04
N ASP A 166 14.92 -6.99 -17.40
CA ASP A 166 13.99 -7.94 -18.02
C ASP A 166 12.97 -7.25 -18.96
N HIS A 167 13.02 -5.91 -19.07
CA HIS A 167 12.14 -5.09 -19.91
C HIS A 167 12.86 -4.34 -21.04
N ASP A 168 14.20 -4.32 -21.04
CA ASP A 168 15.00 -3.71 -22.11
C ASP A 168 15.36 -4.77 -23.17
#